data_AF-A0A845VZR7-F1
#
_entry.id   AF-A0A845VZR7-F1
#
_cell.length_a   1.000
_cell.length_b   1.000
_cell.length_c   1.000
_cell.angle_alpha   90.00
_cell.angle_beta   90.00
_cell.angle_gamma   90.00
#
_symmetry.space_group_name_H-M   'P 1'
#
loop_
_entity.id
_entity.type
_entity.pdbx_description
1 polymer ?
#
loop_
_entity_poly.entity_id
_entity_poly.type
_entity_poly.pdbx_seq_one_letter_code
_entity_poly.pdbx_strand_id
1 'polypeptide(L)' 'RKLLLHRKEINKLTGKLEQQGLTLVPLKIYLKRGLVKVSIGLGRGKKLHDKRETIKRRQDQRDMARAIKRY' A
#
# COMPACT_ATOMS: atom_id res chain seq x y z
N ARG A 1 -5.69 16.35 -8.48
CA ARG A 1 -5.37 16.23 -9.94
C ARG A 1 -6.12 15.02 -10.48
N LYS A 2 -6.72 15.11 -11.67
CA LYS A 2 -7.46 13.98 -12.28
C LYS A 2 -6.47 12.96 -12.86
N LEU A 3 -6.70 11.67 -12.62
CA LEU A 3 -5.96 10.57 -13.25
C LEU A 3 -6.65 10.18 -14.56
N LEU A 4 -5.86 9.93 -15.61
CA LEU A 4 -6.36 9.43 -16.88
C LEU A 4 -6.40 7.90 -16.83
N LEU A 5 -7.59 7.35 -16.59
CA LEU A 5 -7.89 5.92 -16.53
C LEU A 5 -8.98 5.57 -17.53
N HIS A 6 -9.09 4.31 -17.93
CA HIS A 6 -10.20 3.90 -18.79
C HIS A 6 -11.52 3.92 -17.99
N ARG A 7 -12.63 4.26 -18.67
CA ARG A 7 -13.96 4.37 -18.02
C ARG A 7 -14.37 3.10 -17.28
N LYS A 8 -14.08 1.92 -17.85
CA LYS A 8 -14.33 0.61 -17.22
C LYS A 8 -13.55 0.43 -15.91
N GLU A 9 -12.31 0.91 -15.86
CA GLU A 9 -11.46 0.83 -14.66
C GLU A 9 -11.98 1.75 -13.57
N ILE A 10 -12.40 2.97 -13.93
CA ILE A 10 -12.99 3.92 -12.99
C ILE A 10 -14.21 3.31 -12.32
N ASN A 11 -15.16 2.79 -13.10
CA ASN A 11 -16.38 2.17 -12.55
C ASN A 11 -16.05 0.98 -11.62
N LYS A 12 -15.08 0.15 -12.00
CA LYS A 12 -14.63 -0.99 -11.19
C LYS A 12 -13.98 -0.54 -9.87
N LEU A 13 -13.18 0.52 -9.89
CA LEU A 13 -12.54 1.06 -8.69
C LEU A 13 -13.57 1.72 -7.77
N THR A 14 -14.48 2.53 -8.32
CA THR A 14 -15.55 3.20 -7.57
C THR A 14 -16.45 2.19 -6.87
N GLY A 15 -16.90 1.14 -7.57
CA GLY A 15 -17.72 0.10 -6.93
C GLY A 15 -17.00 -0.63 -5.79
N LYS A 16 -15.68 -0.85 -5.91
CA LYS A 16 -14.87 -1.46 -4.85
C LYS A 16 -14.62 -0.53 -3.66
N LEU A 17 -14.48 0.78 -3.91
CA LEU A 17 -14.38 1.80 -2.87
C LEU A 17 -15.66 1.85 -2.03
N GLU A 18 -16.82 1.87 -2.69
CA GLU A 18 -18.14 1.95 -2.04
C GLU A 18 -18.55 0.67 -1.31
N GLN A 19 -18.39 -0.50 -1.95
CA GLN A 19 -18.88 -1.76 -1.37
C GLN A 19 -18.00 -2.32 -0.23
N GLN A 20 -16.68 -2.15 -0.31
CA GLN A 20 -15.74 -2.89 0.56
C GLN A 20 -14.97 -2.01 1.54
N GLY A 21 -15.25 -0.70 1.58
CA GLY A 21 -14.54 0.26 2.41
C GLY A 21 -13.03 0.29 2.13
N LEU A 22 -12.66 0.02 0.87
CA LEU A 22 -11.27 0.00 0.43
C LEU A 22 -10.82 1.41 0.11
N THR A 23 -9.57 1.73 0.44
CA THR A 23 -8.96 3.01 0.13
C THR A 23 -8.06 2.88 -1.09
N LEU A 24 -8.10 3.87 -1.98
CA LEU A 24 -7.18 3.97 -3.11
C LEU A 24 -5.86 4.60 -2.62
N VAL A 25 -4.74 3.93 -2.90
CA VAL A 25 -3.42 4.36 -2.42
C VAL A 25 -2.41 4.37 -3.58
N PRO A 26 -1.61 5.44 -3.77
CA PRO A 26 -0.53 5.41 -4.74
C PRO A 26 0.58 4.45 -4.29
N LEU A 27 1.04 3.60 -5.20
CA LEU A 27 2.11 2.63 -4.95
C LEU A 27 3.45 3.13 -5.46
N LYS A 28 3.48 3.59 -6.71
CA LYS A 28 4.71 4.02 -7.38
C LYS A 28 4.41 5.13 -8.38
N ILE A 29 5.32 6.08 -8.45
CA ILE A 29 5.36 7.10 -9.50
C ILE A 29 6.50 6.71 -10.43
N TYR A 30 6.24 6.67 -11.73
CA TYR A 30 7.23 6.27 -12.72
C TYR A 30 7.11 7.10 -13.99
N LEU A 31 8.24 7.35 -14.64
CA LEU A 31 8.30 8.06 -15.91
C LEU A 31 8.15 7.06 -17.05
N LYS A 32 7.26 7.35 -18.00
CA LYS A 32 7.11 6.56 -19.23
C LYS A 32 6.84 7.50 -20.40
N ARG A 33 7.71 7.46 -21.41
CA ARG A 33 7.61 8.29 -22.63
C ARG A 33 7.41 9.79 -22.31
N GLY A 34 8.22 10.33 -21.40
CA GLY A 34 8.17 11.74 -20.98
C GLY A 34 6.99 12.11 -20.08
N LEU A 35 6.09 11.17 -19.76
CA LEU A 35 4.94 11.40 -18.89
C LEU A 35 5.15 10.72 -17.53
N VAL A 36 4.72 11.41 -16.47
CA VAL A 36 4.68 10.84 -15.12
C VAL A 36 3.40 10.02 -14.97
N LYS A 37 3.56 8.71 -14.77
CA LYS A 37 2.48 7.78 -14.48
C LYS A 37 2.49 7.38 -13.01
N VAL A 38 1.31 7.14 -12.48
CA VAL A 38 1.12 6.69 -11.10
C VAL A 38 0.45 5.32 -11.12
N SER A 39 1.10 4.35 -10.49
CA SER A 39 0.49 3.07 -10.16
C SER A 39 -0.30 3.23 -8.87
N ILE A 40 -1.56 2.80 -8.90
CA ILE A 40 -2.50 2.86 -7.77
C ILE A 40 -2.91 1.46 -7.35
N GLY A 41 -3.09 1.27 -6.05
CA GLY A 41 -3.58 0.03 -5.45
C GLY A 41 -4.83 0.28 -4.62
N LEU A 42 -5.60 -0.78 -4.39
CA LEU A 42 -6.68 -0.80 -3.41
C LEU A 42 -6.18 -1.47 -2.14
N GLY A 43 -6.35 -0.81 -1.00
CA GLY A 43 -5.93 -1.33 0.30
C GLY A 43 -7.03 -1.20 1.34
N ARG A 44 -7.04 -2.12 2.30
CA ARG A 44 -7.80 -1.98 3.54
C ARG A 44 -6.82 -1.67 4.67
N GLY A 45 -7.17 -0.74 5.55
CA GLY A 45 -6.39 -0.51 6.77
C GLY A 45 -6.30 -1.79 7.62
N LYS A 46 -5.10 -2.10 8.14
CA LYS A 46 -4.93 -3.19 9.12
C LYS A 46 -5.67 -2.87 10.41
N LYS A 47 -6.32 -3.87 11.01
CA LYS A 47 -6.98 -3.74 12.32
C LYS A 47 -5.93 -3.48 13.41
N LEU A 48 -6.33 -2.81 14.50
CA LEU A 48 -5.42 -2.41 15.59
C LEU A 48 -4.72 -3.60 16.27
N HIS A 49 -5.37 -4.76 16.36
CA HIS A 49 -4.77 -5.98 16.92
C HIS A 49 -3.60 -6.48 16.05
N ASP A 50 -3.78 -6.53 14.72
CA ASP A 50 -2.74 -6.98 13.78
C ASP A 50 -1.50 -6.08 13.82
N LYS A 51 -1.68 -4.79 14.16
CA LYS A 51 -0.56 -3.85 14.30
C LYS A 51 0.34 -4.22 15.48
N ARG A 52 -0.21 -4.67 16.61
CA ARG A 52 0.57 -5.04 17.79
C ARG A 52 1.49 -6.24 17.50
N GLU A 53 0.95 -7.29 16.89
CA GLU A 53 1.73 -8.46 16.51
C GLU A 53 2.81 -8.10 15.47
N THR A 54 2.46 -7.29 14.47
CA THR A 54 3.42 -6.84 13.44
C THR A 54 4.56 -6.01 14.06
N ILE A 55 4.25 -5.12 15.02
CA ILE A 55 5.25 -4.30 15.71
C ILE A 55 6.18 -5.18 16.54
N LYS A 56 5.64 -6.12 17.32
CA LYS A 56 6.42 -7.06 18.12
C LYS A 56 7.40 -7.85 17.23
N ARG A 57 6.90 -8.45 16.16
CA ARG A 57 7.72 -9.24 15.23
C ARG A 57 8.84 -8.43 14.56
N ARG A 58 8.57 -7.15 14.24
CA ARG A 58 9.59 -6.23 13.69
C ARG A 58 10.66 -5.87 14.70
N GLN A 59 10.27 -5.70 15.96
CA GLN A 59 11.17 -5.40 17.06
C GLN A 59 12.09 -6.60 17.31
N ASP A 60 11.52 -7.79 17.45
CA ASP A 60 12.25 -9.05 17.63
C ASP A 60 13.28 -9.28 16.51
N GLN A 61 12.89 -9.05 15.24
CA GLN A 61 13.80 -9.14 14.10
C GLN A 61 14.96 -8.13 14.16
N ARG A 62 14.71 -6.89 14.59
CA ARG A 62 15.78 -5.89 14.74
C ARG A 62 16.73 -6.25 15.86
N ASP A 63 16.22 -6.76 16.97
CA ASP A 63 17.03 -7.08 18.13
C ASP A 63 17.88 -8.33 17.84
N MET A 64 17.34 -9.34 17.15
CA MET A 64 18.13 -10.47 16.62
C MET A 64 19.24 -10.00 15.65
N ALA A 65 18.91 -9.13 14.69
CA ALA A 65 19.90 -8.62 13.74
C ALA A 65 21.02 -7.80 14.43
N ARG A 66 20.70 -7.07 15.50
CA ARG A 66 21.70 -6.36 16.32
C ARG A 66 22.58 -7.30 17.12
N ALA A 67 22.01 -8.38 17.67
CA ALA A 67 22.76 -9.39 18.42
C ALA A 67 23.77 -10.11 17.52
N ILE A 68 23.35 -10.51 16.31
CA ILE A 68 24.21 -11.16 15.32
C ILE A 68 25.36 -10.23 14.87
N LYS A 69 25.13 -8.92 14.77
CA LYS A 69 26.16 -7.94 14.36
C LYS A 69 27.18 -7.63 15.47
N ARG A 70 26.87 -7.94 16.74
CA ARG A 70 27.75 -7.70 17.90
C ARG A 70 28.67 -8.89 18.21
N TYR A 71 28.45 -10.03 17.56
CA TYR A 71 29.35 -11.19 17.56
C TYR A 71 30.21 -11.15 16.29
#